data_AF-A0A8C0BUQ3-F1
#
_entry.id   AF-A0A8C0BUQ3-F1
#
_cell.length_a   1.000
_cell.length_b   1.000
_cell.length_c   1.000
_cell.angle_alpha   90.00
_cell.angle_beta   90.00
_cell.angle_gamma   90.00
#
_symmetry.space_group_name_H-M   'P 1'
#
loop_
_entity.id
_entity.type
_entity.pdbx_description
1 polymer ?
#
loop_
_entity_poly.entity_id
_entity_poly.type
_entity_poly.pdbx_seq_one_letter_code
_entity_poly.pdbx_strand_id
1 'polypeptide(L)'
;MCAVNTVTRSFCVILDVWAACQDATVTQELLKEGFHRDLVVKVELGVVGEDAGGCTVAARTRLPPGIYVDPYELASLQQHNLTKAVLIPDVIDVEAPEYLATDLLLLLYMEPDPRCSRCFKAALPVHGRYHRPAEETEEALIVLKSPEVLVCCCDSEIRNCNCVAKVEGSTGQ
;
A
#
# COMPACT_ATOMS: atom_id res chain seq x y z
N MET A 1 -11.71 -10.96 14.11
CA MET A 1 -12.20 -9.57 13.93
C MET A 1 -11.24 -8.90 12.95
N CYS A 2 -11.68 -8.52 11.76
CA CYS A 2 -10.82 -7.84 10.79
C CYS A 2 -10.57 -6.39 11.27
N ALA A 3 -9.32 -6.02 11.49
CA ALA A 3 -8.95 -4.64 11.75
C ALA A 3 -8.96 -3.89 10.42
N VAL A 4 -9.92 -2.97 10.23
CA VAL A 4 -9.91 -2.00 9.15
C VAL A 4 -9.20 -0.76 9.69
N ASN A 5 -7.99 -0.48 9.18
CA ASN A 5 -7.32 0.77 9.50
C ASN A 5 -7.69 1.80 8.45
N THR A 6 -8.56 2.75 8.83
CA THR A 6 -8.91 3.91 8.02
C THR A 6 -8.17 5.11 8.56
N VAL A 7 -7.36 5.76 7.72
CA VAL A 7 -6.64 6.98 8.09
C VAL A 7 -6.91 8.05 7.04
N THR A 8 -7.38 9.21 7.47
CA THR A 8 -7.58 10.40 6.63
C THR A 8 -6.47 11.40 6.93
N ARG A 9 -5.76 11.90 5.91
CA ARG A 9 -4.69 12.89 6.08
C ARG A 9 -4.74 13.99 5.02
N SER A 10 -4.28 15.18 5.44
CA SER A 10 -4.12 16.37 4.61
C SER A 10 -2.65 16.56 4.25
N PHE A 11 -2.34 16.62 2.96
CA PHE A 11 -1.02 16.94 2.41
C PHE A 11 -0.94 18.42 2.09
N CYS A 12 0.24 19.03 1.98
CA CYS A 12 0.35 20.39 1.44
C CYS A 12 1.65 20.57 0.65
N VAL A 13 1.55 21.25 -0.49
CA VAL A 13 2.68 21.69 -1.31
C VAL A 13 3.00 23.15 -0.96
N ILE A 14 4.27 23.47 -0.74
CA ILE A 14 4.73 24.87 -0.66
C ILE A 14 5.49 25.16 -1.95
N LEU A 15 4.80 25.77 -2.92
CA LEU A 15 5.39 26.55 -4.00
C LEU A 15 4.45 27.75 -4.23
N ASP A 16 4.99 28.94 -4.00
CA ASP A 16 4.45 30.28 -4.26
C ASP A 16 2.90 30.47 -4.23
N VAL A 17 2.42 31.07 -3.13
CA VAL A 17 1.14 31.79 -2.95
C VAL A 17 -0.18 31.01 -3.08
N TRP A 18 -0.20 29.71 -3.36
CA TRP A 18 -1.35 28.85 -3.00
C TRP A 18 -0.93 27.43 -2.61
N ALA A 19 -1.11 27.10 -1.34
CA ALA A 19 -0.90 25.76 -0.84
C ALA A 19 -2.13 24.90 -1.19
N ALA A 20 -2.08 24.16 -2.30
CA ALA A 20 -3.09 23.13 -2.59
C ALA A 20 -2.78 21.93 -1.71
N CYS A 21 -3.48 21.85 -0.58
CA CYS A 21 -3.44 20.68 0.26
C CYS A 21 -4.29 19.56 -0.37
N GLN A 22 -3.67 18.49 -0.90
CA GLN A 22 -4.43 17.31 -1.32
C GLN A 22 -4.79 16.53 -0.06
N ASP A 23 -6.07 16.30 0.22
CA ASP A 23 -6.43 15.28 1.21
C ASP A 23 -6.35 13.91 0.53
N ALA A 24 -5.99 12.85 1.25
CA ALA A 24 -6.33 11.50 0.80
C ALA A 24 -6.80 10.64 1.96
N THR A 25 -7.79 9.82 1.69
CA THR A 25 -8.22 8.76 2.59
C THR A 25 -7.61 7.46 2.12
N VAL A 26 -6.95 6.77 3.05
CA VAL A 26 -6.33 5.47 2.79
C VAL A 26 -7.01 4.43 3.66
N THR A 27 -7.47 3.37 3.02
CA THR A 27 -8.04 2.20 3.69
C THR A 27 -7.20 0.99 3.35
N GLN A 28 -6.78 0.26 4.38
CA GLN A 28 -6.05 -0.99 4.25
C GLN A 28 -6.84 -2.12 4.91
N GLU A 29 -7.05 -3.21 4.17
CA GLU A 29 -7.84 -4.36 4.59
C GLU A 29 -7.07 -5.66 4.30
N LEU A 30 -7.14 -6.61 5.22
CA LEU A 30 -6.74 -8.01 4.98
C LEU A 30 -8.00 -8.85 4.79
N LEU A 31 -8.13 -9.48 3.63
CA LEU A 31 -9.23 -10.38 3.30
C LEU A 31 -8.78 -11.84 3.37
N LYS A 32 -9.75 -12.77 3.29
CA LYS A 32 -9.59 -14.23 3.47
C LYS A 32 -9.19 -14.60 4.91
N GLU A 33 -9.04 -15.90 5.19
CA GLU A 33 -8.64 -16.45 6.49
C GLU A 33 -7.39 -17.34 6.40
N GLY A 34 -6.72 -17.58 7.53
CA GLY A 34 -5.50 -18.40 7.60
C GLY A 34 -4.22 -17.63 7.29
N PHE A 35 -3.19 -18.34 6.84
CA PHE A 35 -1.85 -17.79 6.56
C PHE A 35 -1.74 -17.15 5.17
N HIS A 36 -2.64 -17.45 4.23
CA HIS A 36 -2.70 -16.79 2.93
C HIS A 36 -3.88 -15.79 2.93
N ARG A 37 -3.56 -14.50 2.89
CA ARG A 37 -4.52 -13.39 2.91
C ARG A 37 -4.37 -12.52 1.67
N ASP A 38 -5.37 -11.70 1.38
CA ASP A 38 -5.22 -10.63 0.38
C ASP A 38 -5.10 -9.28 1.08
N LEU A 39 -4.01 -8.58 0.83
CA LEU A 39 -3.84 -7.19 1.22
C LEU A 39 -4.50 -6.29 0.18
N VAL A 40 -5.58 -5.62 0.56
CA VAL A 40 -6.29 -4.65 -0.28
C VAL A 40 -6.01 -3.25 0.23
N VAL A 41 -5.52 -2.40 -0.66
CA VAL A 41 -5.30 -0.98 -0.40
C VAL A 41 -6.23 -0.17 -1.29
N LYS A 42 -6.97 0.75 -0.68
CA LYS A 42 -7.84 1.72 -1.35
C LYS A 42 -7.35 3.12 -0.99
N VAL A 43 -7.25 3.97 -2.00
CA VAL A 43 -6.89 5.38 -1.85
C VAL A 43 -7.97 6.20 -2.53
N GLU A 44 -8.46 7.20 -1.81
CA GLU A 44 -9.42 8.16 -2.31
C GLU A 44 -8.80 9.56 -2.19
N LEU A 45 -8.52 10.19 -3.34
CA LEU A 45 -7.96 11.53 -3.38
C LEU A 45 -9.03 12.59 -3.06
N GLY A 46 -8.61 13.66 -2.40
CA GLY A 46 -9.40 14.82 -1.99
C GLY A 46 -9.50 15.88 -3.09
N VAL A 47 -10.38 16.87 -2.88
CA VAL A 47 -10.80 17.82 -3.92
C VAL A 47 -9.83 19.00 -4.03
N VAL A 48 -8.97 19.04 -5.05
CA VAL A 48 -8.57 20.29 -5.73
C VAL A 48 -8.26 20.01 -7.21
N GLY A 49 -9.09 20.52 -8.12
CA GLY A 49 -8.75 20.79 -9.52
C GLY A 49 -8.66 19.60 -10.48
N GLU A 50 -9.68 19.47 -11.34
CA GLU A 50 -9.78 18.59 -12.53
C GLU A 50 -9.54 17.09 -12.34
N ASP A 51 -10.06 16.33 -13.30
CA ASP A 51 -10.23 14.88 -13.27
C ASP A 51 -8.91 14.16 -12.94
N ALA A 52 -8.89 13.32 -11.89
CA ALA A 52 -7.70 12.56 -11.49
C ALA A 52 -7.32 11.47 -12.52
N GLY A 53 -8.02 11.40 -13.66
CA GLY A 53 -7.75 10.48 -14.77
C GLY A 53 -6.35 10.60 -15.38
N GLY A 54 -5.62 11.69 -15.10
CA GLY A 54 -4.20 11.87 -15.48
C GLY A 54 -3.17 11.48 -14.40
N CYS A 55 -3.60 10.97 -13.26
CA CYS A 55 -2.73 10.68 -12.12
C CYS A 55 -2.37 9.19 -12.02
N THR A 56 -1.08 8.91 -11.80
CA THR A 56 -0.59 7.61 -11.35
C THR A 56 -0.50 7.62 -9.82
N VAL A 57 -1.11 6.62 -9.18
CA VAL A 57 -1.10 6.47 -7.72
C VAL A 57 -0.40 5.18 -7.34
N ALA A 58 0.45 5.23 -6.32
CA ALA A 58 1.08 4.07 -5.73
C ALA A 58 1.06 4.13 -4.20
N ALA A 59 0.98 2.97 -3.56
CA ALA A 59 1.09 2.80 -2.12
C ALA A 59 2.44 2.16 -1.79
N ARG A 60 3.27 2.86 -1.02
CA ARG A 60 4.53 2.34 -0.48
C ARG A 60 4.30 1.88 0.95
N THR A 61 4.51 0.60 1.22
CA THR A 61 4.36 0.03 2.57
C THR A 61 5.56 -0.80 2.97
N ARG A 62 5.81 -0.86 4.28
CA ARG A 62 6.81 -1.72 4.89
C ARG A 62 6.06 -2.89 5.51
N LEU A 63 6.29 -4.08 4.96
CA LEU A 63 5.77 -5.32 5.53
C LEU A 63 6.70 -5.78 6.64
N PRO A 64 6.19 -6.01 7.87
CA PRO A 64 6.99 -6.54 8.97
C PRO A 64 7.38 -8.00 8.72
N PRO A 65 8.37 -8.56 9.44
CA PRO A 65 8.90 -9.89 9.17
C PRO A 65 7.86 -11.00 9.26
N GLY A 66 6.79 -10.81 10.03
CA GLY A 66 5.70 -11.80 10.17
C GLY A 66 4.86 -12.02 8.90
N ILE A 67 5.02 -11.21 7.85
CA ILE A 67 4.25 -11.32 6.61
C ILE A 67 5.13 -11.03 5.39
N TYR A 68 4.89 -11.73 4.28
CA TYR A 68 5.63 -11.55 3.04
C TYR A 68 4.75 -11.66 1.81
N VAL A 69 5.29 -11.28 0.66
CA VAL A 69 4.69 -11.52 -0.66
C VAL A 69 5.50 -12.62 -1.32
N ASP A 70 4.86 -13.68 -1.80
CA ASP A 70 5.56 -14.72 -2.56
C ASP A 70 5.99 -14.14 -3.93
N PRO A 71 7.29 -14.07 -4.24
CA PRO A 71 7.77 -13.49 -5.48
C PRO A 71 7.35 -14.28 -6.73
N TYR A 72 7.13 -15.60 -6.61
CA TYR A 72 6.67 -16.43 -7.72
C TYR A 72 5.18 -16.21 -8.00
N GLU A 73 4.38 -16.09 -6.96
CA GLU A 73 2.97 -15.72 -7.10
C GLU A 73 2.82 -14.31 -7.67
N LEU A 74 3.60 -13.34 -7.16
CA LEU A 74 3.61 -11.99 -7.69
C LEU A 74 3.97 -11.96 -9.18
N ALA A 75 5.01 -12.68 -9.60
CA ALA A 75 5.41 -12.76 -11.00
C ALA A 75 4.27 -13.29 -11.89
N SER A 76 3.54 -14.32 -11.45
CA SER A 76 2.37 -14.84 -12.15
C SER A 76 1.25 -13.79 -12.27
N LEU A 77 0.93 -13.09 -11.18
CA LEU A 77 -0.09 -12.03 -11.21
C LEU A 77 0.29 -10.87 -12.15
N GLN A 78 1.57 -10.51 -12.20
CA GLN A 78 2.08 -9.48 -13.10
C GLN A 78 2.03 -9.93 -14.57
N GLN A 79 2.35 -11.19 -14.87
CA GLN A 79 2.22 -11.76 -16.22
C GLN A 79 0.78 -11.71 -16.73
N HIS A 80 -0.21 -11.81 -15.83
CA HIS A 80 -1.63 -11.73 -16.15
C HIS A 80 -2.24 -10.33 -15.98
N ASN A 81 -1.43 -9.30 -15.72
CA ASN A 81 -1.87 -7.91 -15.49
C ASN A 81 -2.91 -7.76 -14.35
N LEU A 82 -2.87 -8.65 -13.36
CA LEU A 82 -3.81 -8.63 -12.22
C LEU A 82 -3.34 -7.69 -11.11
N THR A 83 -2.03 -7.46 -10.99
CA THR A 83 -1.44 -6.52 -10.04
C THR A 83 -0.11 -5.99 -10.58
N LYS A 84 0.34 -4.86 -10.04
CA LYS A 84 1.62 -4.24 -10.39
C LYS A 84 2.32 -3.83 -9.09
N ALA A 85 3.40 -4.52 -8.74
CA ALA A 85 4.15 -4.22 -7.53
C ALA A 85 5.65 -4.43 -7.70
N VAL A 86 6.44 -3.79 -6.85
CA VAL A 86 7.88 -3.98 -6.73
C VAL A 86 8.21 -4.30 -5.28
N LEU A 87 9.05 -5.31 -5.07
CA LEU A 87 9.54 -5.77 -3.76
C LEU A 87 11.01 -5.40 -3.61
N ILE A 88 11.39 -4.93 -2.43
CA ILE A 88 12.78 -4.65 -2.06
C ILE A 88 13.04 -5.21 -0.65
N PRO A 89 13.92 -6.22 -0.49
CA PRO A 89 14.59 -6.97 -1.56
C PRO A 89 13.60 -7.75 -2.45
N ASP A 90 14.01 -8.04 -3.68
CA ASP A 90 13.27 -8.87 -4.65
C ASP A 90 13.49 -10.36 -4.44
N VAL A 91 14.53 -10.74 -3.68
CA VAL A 91 14.77 -12.11 -3.22
C VAL A 91 14.22 -12.29 -1.81
N ILE A 92 13.24 -13.19 -1.68
CA ILE A 92 12.57 -13.50 -0.41
C ILE A 92 12.75 -14.98 -0.13
N ASP A 93 13.31 -15.31 1.04
CA ASP A 93 13.27 -16.67 1.58
C ASP A 93 11.83 -16.94 2.06
N VAL A 94 11.10 -17.76 1.32
CA VAL A 94 9.71 -18.12 1.63
C VAL A 94 9.59 -19.11 2.79
N GLU A 95 10.70 -19.78 3.16
CA GLU A 95 10.75 -20.80 4.21
C GLU A 95 11.22 -20.21 5.56
N ALA A 96 11.88 -19.05 5.55
CA ALA A 96 12.33 -18.40 6.78
C ALA A 96 11.16 -18.14 7.76
N PRO A 97 11.34 -18.41 9.07
CA PRO A 97 10.39 -17.99 10.09
C PRO A 97 10.49 -16.48 10.36
N GLU A 98 9.47 -15.92 11.01
CA GLU A 98 9.39 -14.48 11.32
C GLU A 98 10.66 -13.95 12.01
N TYR A 99 11.15 -14.66 13.03
CA TYR A 99 12.29 -14.23 13.85
C TYR A 99 13.66 -14.31 13.15
N LEU A 100 13.71 -14.82 11.91
CA LEU A 100 14.90 -14.79 11.04
C LEU A 100 14.68 -13.96 9.78
N ALA A 101 13.45 -13.50 9.53
CA ALA A 101 13.11 -12.70 8.38
C ALA A 101 13.39 -11.21 8.65
N THR A 102 13.43 -10.43 7.58
CA THR A 102 13.56 -8.97 7.62
C THR A 102 12.35 -8.30 6.99
N ASP A 103 12.16 -7.02 7.30
CA ASP A 103 11.15 -6.20 6.65
C ASP A 103 11.29 -6.21 5.12
N LEU A 104 10.16 -6.08 4.43
CA LEU A 104 10.10 -5.91 2.98
C LEU A 104 9.50 -4.55 2.66
N LEU A 105 10.12 -3.82 1.73
CA LEU A 105 9.52 -2.63 1.16
C LEU A 105 8.72 -3.03 -0.09
N LEU A 106 7.43 -2.70 -0.07
CA LEU A 106 6.49 -2.96 -1.14
C LEU A 106 6.05 -1.63 -1.75
N LEU A 107 6.25 -1.48 -3.07
CA LEU A 107 5.65 -0.41 -3.85
C LEU A 107 4.54 -1.00 -4.72
N LEU A 108 3.29 -0.68 -4.39
CA LEU A 108 2.09 -1.19 -5.05
C LEU A 108 1.46 -0.12 -5.94
N TYR A 109 1.45 -0.33 -7.24
CA TYR A 109 0.77 0.57 -8.19
C TYR A 109 -0.73 0.31 -8.19
N MET A 110 -1.51 1.38 -8.19
CA MET A 110 -2.95 1.32 -8.02
C MET A 110 -3.67 1.58 -9.32
N GLU A 111 -4.73 0.82 -9.56
CA GLU A 111 -5.60 1.00 -10.73
C GLU A 111 -6.79 1.90 -10.35
N PRO A 112 -7.24 2.79 -11.24
CA PRO A 112 -8.38 3.66 -10.98
C PRO A 112 -9.68 2.84 -10.90
N ASP A 113 -10.59 3.24 -10.01
CA ASP A 113 -11.92 2.64 -9.91
C ASP A 113 -12.83 3.20 -11.02
N PRO A 114 -13.44 2.35 -11.88
CA PRO A 114 -14.30 2.82 -12.96
C PRO A 114 -15.57 3.53 -12.49
N ARG A 115 -15.94 3.40 -11.21
CA ARG A 115 -17.14 4.01 -10.61
C ARG A 115 -16.83 5.25 -9.78
N CYS A 116 -15.56 5.55 -9.53
CA CYS A 116 -15.14 6.69 -8.73
C CYS A 116 -13.86 7.29 -9.31
N SER A 117 -13.96 8.47 -9.93
CA SER A 117 -12.87 9.13 -10.66
C SER A 117 -11.62 9.45 -9.82
N ARG A 118 -11.76 9.46 -8.48
CA ARG A 118 -10.69 9.76 -7.52
C ARG A 118 -10.32 8.58 -6.63
N CYS A 119 -10.91 7.43 -6.88
CA CYS A 119 -10.63 6.22 -6.12
C CYS A 119 -9.66 5.34 -6.88
N PHE A 120 -8.70 4.80 -6.16
CA PHE A 120 -7.71 3.89 -6.67
C PHE A 120 -7.68 2.66 -5.79
N LYS A 121 -7.50 1.49 -6.39
CA LYS A 121 -7.46 0.22 -5.67
C LYS A 121 -6.33 -0.64 -6.19
N ALA A 122 -5.69 -1.34 -5.28
CA ALA A 122 -4.83 -2.46 -5.59
C ALA A 122 -5.02 -3.58 -4.58
N ALA A 123 -4.73 -4.80 -5.01
CA ALA A 123 -4.70 -5.96 -4.16
C ALA A 123 -3.48 -6.82 -4.49
N LEU A 124 -2.94 -7.48 -3.48
CA LEU A 124 -1.94 -8.52 -3.67
C LEU A 124 -2.08 -9.60 -2.59
N PRO A 125 -1.71 -10.85 -2.88
CA PRO A 125 -1.63 -11.90 -1.89
C PRO A 125 -0.45 -11.65 -0.95
N VAL A 126 -0.66 -11.96 0.32
CA VAL A 126 0.34 -11.89 1.38
C VAL A 126 0.25 -13.16 2.23
N HIS A 127 1.41 -13.60 2.71
CA HIS A 127 1.59 -14.86 3.40
C HIS A 127 2.15 -14.60 4.80
N GLY A 128 1.50 -15.14 5.83
CA GLY A 128 2.01 -15.12 7.19
C GLY A 128 3.20 -16.07 7.34
N ARG A 129 4.14 -15.71 8.21
CA ARG A 129 5.25 -16.58 8.61
C ARG A 129 4.94 -17.29 9.92
N TYR A 130 5.57 -18.44 10.11
CA TYR A 130 5.62 -19.07 11.42
C TYR A 130 6.39 -18.17 12.39
N HIS A 131 5.78 -17.92 13.54
CA HIS A 131 6.39 -17.15 14.62
C HIS A 131 7.18 -18.06 15.54
N ARG A 132 7.95 -17.47 16.45
CA ARG A 132 8.67 -18.22 17.48
C ARG A 132 7.68 -19.06 18.31
N PRO A 133 7.95 -20.35 18.54
CA PRO A 133 7.16 -21.15 19.46
C PRO A 133 7.10 -20.47 20.84
N ALA A 134 5.90 -20.35 21.39
CA ALA A 134 5.67 -19.81 22.73
C ALA A 134 5.17 -20.93 23.64
N GLU A 135 5.55 -20.89 24.92
CA GLU A 135 5.00 -21.80 25.93
C GLU A 135 3.54 -21.47 26.26
N GLU A 136 3.16 -20.20 26.10
CA GLU A 136 1.78 -19.73 26.29
C GLU A 136 0.98 -19.80 24.99
N THR A 137 -0.35 -19.94 25.11
CA THR A 137 -1.28 -20.02 23.96
C THR A 137 -1.60 -18.64 23.36
N GLU A 138 -0.68 -17.68 23.47
CA GLU A 138 -0.89 -16.33 22.96
C GLU A 138 -0.84 -16.30 21.43
N GLU A 139 -1.73 -15.51 20.84
CA GLU A 139 -1.72 -15.27 19.39
C GLU A 139 -0.61 -14.28 19.04
N ALA A 140 0.16 -14.57 17.99
CA ALA A 140 1.13 -13.63 17.46
C ALA A 140 0.40 -12.48 16.72
N LEU A 141 0.75 -11.24 17.08
CA LEU A 141 0.19 -10.03 16.45
C LEU A 141 1.15 -9.47 15.41
N ILE A 142 0.64 -9.28 14.19
CA ILE A 142 1.36 -8.59 13.10
C ILE A 142 0.70 -7.24 12.89
N VAL A 143 1.45 -6.15 13.12
CA VAL A 143 0.96 -4.79 12.93
C VAL A 143 1.41 -4.25 11.58
N LEU A 144 0.45 -3.99 10.68
CA LEU A 144 0.71 -3.32 9.42
C LEU A 144 0.59 -1.80 9.61
N LYS A 145 1.66 -1.08 9.28
CA LYS A 145 1.63 0.38 9.21
C LYS A 145 0.83 0.84 8.00
N SER A 146 0.17 1.99 8.13
CA SER A 146 -0.49 2.64 6.99
C SER A 146 0.54 2.95 5.89
N PRO A 147 0.20 2.74 4.61
CA PRO A 147 1.12 2.97 3.53
C PRO A 147 1.31 4.48 3.31
N GLU A 148 2.45 4.83 2.74
CA GLU A 148 2.67 6.14 2.16
C GLU A 148 2.07 6.18 0.75
N VAL A 149 1.27 7.20 0.47
CA VAL A 149 0.68 7.38 -0.85
C VAL A 149 1.60 8.27 -1.67
N LEU A 150 1.91 7.80 -2.88
CA LEU A 150 2.66 8.52 -3.89
C LEU A 150 1.69 8.85 -5.02
N VAL A 151 1.60 10.12 -5.38
CA VAL A 151 0.71 10.59 -6.46
C VAL A 151 1.55 11.34 -7.47
N CYS A 152 1.45 10.97 -8.73
CA CYS A 152 2.05 11.74 -9.81
C CYS A 152 1.01 12.05 -10.88
N CYS A 153 0.68 13.33 -11.02
CA CYS A 153 -0.29 13.81 -12.01
C CYS A 153 0.44 14.54 -13.12
N CYS A 154 0.07 14.24 -14.37
CA CYS A 154 0.55 14.95 -15.54
C CYS A 154 -0.60 15.74 -16.14
N ASP A 155 -0.38 17.03 -16.40
CA ASP A 155 -1.30 17.82 -17.21
C ASP A 155 -1.14 17.40 -18.69
N SER A 156 -2.27 17.23 -19.37
CA SER A 156 -2.30 16.80 -20.77
C SER A 156 -1.90 17.91 -21.75
N GLU A 157 -2.03 19.18 -21.35
CA GLU A 157 -1.71 20.32 -22.22
C GLU A 157 -0.25 20.79 -22.11
N ILE A 158 0.33 20.66 -20.93
CA ILE A 158 1.72 21.02 -20.64
C ILE A 158 2.33 19.77 -20.03
N ARG A 159 3.31 19.15 -20.68
CA ARG A 159 4.00 17.91 -20.24
C ARG A 159 4.81 18.06 -18.93
N ASN A 160 4.33 18.85 -17.99
CA ASN A 160 4.84 18.97 -16.64
C ASN A 160 4.10 17.94 -15.78
N CYS A 161 4.85 16.94 -15.31
CA CYS A 161 4.36 15.97 -14.34
C CYS A 161 4.83 16.40 -12.95
N ASN A 162 3.91 16.54 -12.02
CA ASN A 162 4.19 16.83 -10.62
C ASN A 162 3.99 15.56 -9.81
N CYS A 163 5.08 14.99 -9.30
CA CYS A 163 5.03 13.85 -8.39
C CYS A 163 5.21 14.32 -6.94
N VAL A 164 4.25 14.01 -6.08
CA VAL A 164 4.30 14.30 -4.65
C VAL A 164 4.40 12.98 -3.89
N ALA A 165 5.34 12.93 -2.93
CA ALA A 165 5.53 11.84 -2.00
C ALA A 165 5.39 12.37 -0.57
N LYS A 166 4.54 11.79 0.29
CA LYS A 166 4.58 12.11 1.73
C LYS A 166 3.96 11.04 2.64
N VAL A 167 4.19 11.14 3.97
CA VAL A 167 5.17 10.44 4.83
C VAL A 167 4.34 9.90 6.02
N GLU A 168 4.63 8.65 6.38
CA GLU A 168 4.18 7.81 7.52
C GLU A 168 2.90 8.18 8.30
N GLY A 169 1.94 7.25 8.27
CA GLY A 169 0.85 7.17 9.25
C GLY A 169 1.38 6.77 10.63
N SER A 170 1.27 7.67 11.61
CA SER A 170 1.45 7.36 13.02
C SER A 170 0.21 6.61 13.54
N THR A 171 0.43 5.41 14.06
CA THR A 171 -0.55 4.63 14.81
C THR A 171 -1.02 5.44 16.02
N GLY A 172 -2.32 5.67 16.15
CA GLY A 172 -2.90 6.16 17.41
C GLY A 172 -2.66 5.12 18.50
N GLN A 173 -2.19 5.59 19.66
CA GLN A 173 -2.06 4.82 20.90
C GLN A 173 -3.38 4.15 21.31
#